data_AF-A0A7S4GIY9-F1
#
_entry.id   AF-A0A7S4GIY9-F1
#
_cell.length_a   1.000
_cell.length_b   1.000
_cell.length_c   1.000
_cell.angle_alpha   90.00
_cell.angle_beta   90.00
_cell.angle_gamma   90.00
#
_symmetry.space_group_name_H-M   'P 1'
#
loop_
_entity.id
_entity.type
_entity.pdbx_description
1 polymer ?
#
loop_
_entity_poly.entity_id
_entity_poly.type
_entity_poly.pdbx_seq_one_letter_code
_entity_poly.pdbx_strand_id
1 'polypeptide(L)'
;CFSRNPSNGESKFYGEWLVNAQGEDVVAGIRTPQQLTEEASHEWACEQGIPEDLRRSRYPSMEEAMPDVFAELVGWKNKLEYHYRDMQDMEFTIEDGKLYMLQTRKGKRTAPAAVKIAMDMAQEGLIAEEEAIMRVNTNQLDQLLHPMIDPKV
;
A
#
# COMPACT_ATOMS: atom_id res chain seq x y z
N CYS A 1 4.36 3.22 3.12
CA CYS A 1 3.13 2.95 2.34
C CYS A 1 3.51 2.47 0.95
N PHE A 2 2.60 1.81 0.23
CA PHE A 2 2.86 1.16 -1.05
C PHE A 2 1.87 1.65 -2.09
N SER A 3 2.34 1.88 -3.32
CA SER A 3 1.49 2.35 -4.43
C SER A 3 0.43 1.32 -4.86
N ARG A 4 0.69 0.02 -4.60
CA ARG A 4 -0.22 -1.12 -4.78
C ARG A 4 -0.06 -2.06 -3.59
N ASN A 5 -1.02 -2.95 -3.36
CA ASN A 5 -0.95 -3.90 -2.25
C ASN A 5 0.22 -4.89 -2.47
N PRO A 6 1.21 -4.96 -1.54
CA PRO A 6 2.40 -5.80 -1.72
C PRO A 6 2.14 -7.30 -1.49
N SER A 7 0.99 -7.66 -0.93
CA SER A 7 0.61 -9.03 -0.58
C SER A 7 -0.19 -9.72 -1.68
N ASN A 8 -1.20 -9.04 -2.25
CA ASN A 8 -2.08 -9.61 -3.28
C ASN A 8 -1.90 -8.97 -4.67
N GLY A 9 -1.23 -7.81 -4.77
CA GLY A 9 -0.99 -7.09 -6.03
C GLY A 9 -2.13 -6.21 -6.51
N GLU A 10 -3.20 -6.03 -5.74
CA GLU A 10 -4.30 -5.13 -6.08
C GLU A 10 -3.80 -3.68 -6.27
N SER A 11 -4.35 -3.01 -7.28
CA SER A 11 -4.06 -1.60 -7.59
C SER A 11 -4.80 -0.65 -6.62
N LYS A 12 -4.63 -0.89 -5.31
CA LYS A 12 -5.15 -0.09 -4.21
C LYS A 12 -3.99 0.56 -3.45
N PHE A 13 -4.16 1.83 -3.06
CA PHE A 13 -3.16 2.52 -2.26
C PHE A 13 -3.13 1.92 -0.85
N TYR A 14 -1.99 1.34 -0.45
CA TYR A 14 -1.90 0.49 0.72
C TYR A 14 -0.91 1.05 1.74
N GLY A 15 -1.27 1.06 3.02
CA GLY A 15 -0.33 1.38 4.07
C GLY A 15 -1.01 2.00 5.28
N GLU A 16 -0.16 2.35 6.24
CA GLU A 16 -0.58 2.80 7.55
C GLU A 16 0.09 4.13 7.90
N TRP A 17 -0.51 4.84 8.85
CA TRP A 17 -0.01 6.10 9.40
C TRP A 17 -0.39 6.26 10.87
N LEU A 18 0.24 7.22 11.55
CA LEU A 18 -0.09 7.61 12.92
C LEU A 18 0.00 9.13 13.10
N VAL A 19 -1.00 9.72 13.74
CA VAL A 19 -1.00 11.14 14.14
C VAL A 19 -0.04 11.37 15.30
N ASN A 20 0.73 12.46 15.24
CA ASN A 20 1.64 12.88 16.31
C ASN A 20 2.54 11.71 16.77
N ALA A 21 3.26 11.17 15.80
CA ALA A 21 4.07 9.96 15.94
C ALA A 21 5.32 10.08 15.07
N GLN A 22 6.37 9.36 15.44
CA GLN A 22 7.53 9.17 14.59
C GLN A 22 7.43 7.86 13.81
N GLY A 23 8.27 7.69 12.78
CA GLY A 23 8.27 6.48 11.95
C GLY A 23 8.47 5.19 12.76
N GLU A 24 9.23 5.25 13.86
CA GLU A 24 9.42 4.13 14.78
C GLU A 24 8.11 3.67 15.44
N ASP A 25 7.21 4.60 15.80
CA ASP A 25 5.95 4.29 16.46
C ASP A 25 5.01 3.45 15.58
N VAL A 26 5.10 3.63 14.26
CA VAL A 26 4.31 2.87 13.28
C VAL A 26 4.79 1.41 13.21
N VAL A 27 6.09 1.18 13.37
CA VAL A 27 6.71 -0.15 13.25
C VAL A 27 6.73 -0.90 14.58
N ALA A 28 6.81 -0.18 15.70
CA ALA A 28 6.97 -0.75 17.03
C ALA A 28 5.74 -1.51 17.55
N GLY A 29 4.55 -1.29 16.97
CA GLY A 29 3.31 -1.97 17.38
C GLY A 29 2.78 -1.54 18.75
N ILE A 30 3.30 -0.44 19.34
CA ILE A 30 2.85 0.11 20.62
C ILE A 30 1.49 0.80 20.45
N ARG A 31 1.28 1.43 19.29
CA ARG A 31 0.04 2.11 18.90
C ARG A 31 -0.57 1.37 17.72
N THR A 32 -1.89 1.28 17.68
CA THR A 32 -2.62 0.74 16.52
C THR A 32 -2.46 1.71 15.35
N PRO A 33 -1.76 1.32 14.27
CA PRO A 33 -1.65 2.15 13.07
C PRO A 33 -3.03 2.34 12.42
N GLN A 34 -3.22 3.49 11.79
CA GLN A 34 -4.46 3.82 11.07
C GLN A 34 -4.25 3.62 9.58
N GLN A 35 -5.32 3.32 8.85
CA GLN A 35 -5.27 3.11 7.40
C GLN A 35 -5.18 4.44 6.65
N LEU A 36 -4.59 4.43 5.45
CA LEU A 36 -4.48 5.63 4.62
C LEU A 36 -5.81 6.00 3.96
N THR A 37 -6.46 5.03 3.31
CA THR A 37 -7.70 5.23 2.57
C THR A 37 -8.92 4.95 3.45
N GLU A 38 -10.04 5.58 3.14
CA GLU A 38 -11.31 5.31 3.79
C GLU A 38 -11.74 3.85 3.53
N GLU A 39 -11.60 3.36 2.29
CA GLU A 39 -11.92 1.98 1.91
C GLU A 39 -11.17 0.95 2.77
N ALA A 40 -9.84 1.10 2.91
CA ALA A 40 -9.04 0.17 3.72
C ALA A 40 -9.38 0.28 5.21
N SER A 41 -9.77 1.47 5.68
CA SER A 41 -10.22 1.67 7.07
C SER A 41 -11.51 0.90 7.35
N HIS A 42 -12.48 0.90 6.41
CA HIS A 42 -13.72 0.13 6.52
C HIS A 42 -13.47 -1.38 6.47
N GLU A 43 -12.63 -1.84 5.52
CA GLU A 43 -12.24 -3.25 5.40
C GLU A 43 -11.61 -3.75 6.71
N TRP A 44 -10.62 -3.02 7.23
CA TRP A 44 -9.97 -3.33 8.50
C TRP A 44 -10.95 -3.33 9.67
N ALA A 45 -11.84 -2.34 9.77
CA ALA A 45 -12.81 -2.27 10.86
C ALA A 45 -13.77 -3.47 10.84
N CYS A 46 -14.21 -3.88 9.65
CA CYS A 46 -15.05 -5.07 9.48
C CYS A 46 -14.34 -6.35 9.93
N GLU A 47 -13.07 -6.52 9.55
CA GLU A 47 -12.24 -7.68 9.97
C GLU A 47 -12.02 -7.73 11.48
N GLN A 48 -11.87 -6.58 12.12
CA GLN A 48 -11.67 -6.47 13.57
C GLN A 48 -12.99 -6.45 14.36
N GLY A 49 -14.15 -6.46 13.70
CA GLY A 49 -15.46 -6.34 14.34
C GLY A 49 -15.69 -4.99 15.04
N ILE A 50 -15.05 -3.92 14.54
CA ILE A 50 -15.13 -2.57 15.07
C ILE A 50 -16.34 -1.83 14.45
N PRO A 51 -17.29 -1.33 15.25
CA PRO A 51 -18.40 -0.50 14.75
C PRO A 51 -17.92 0.81 14.10
N GLU A 52 -18.69 1.29 13.11
CA GLU A 52 -18.33 2.48 12.32
C GLU A 52 -18.16 3.76 13.16
N ASP A 53 -19.00 3.96 14.17
CA ASP A 53 -18.90 5.09 15.09
C ASP A 53 -17.59 5.06 15.91
N LEU A 54 -17.13 3.87 16.29
CA LEU A 54 -15.87 3.68 16.97
C LEU A 54 -14.68 3.86 16.02
N ARG A 55 -14.75 3.30 14.80
CA ARG A 55 -13.72 3.49 13.76
C ARG A 55 -13.53 4.98 13.48
N ARG A 56 -14.60 5.69 13.15
CA ARG A 56 -14.55 7.11 12.79
C ARG A 56 -14.02 8.01 13.90
N SER A 57 -14.32 7.67 15.16
CA SER A 57 -13.89 8.48 16.32
C SER A 57 -12.48 8.16 16.83
N ARG A 58 -11.99 6.92 16.70
CA ARG A 58 -10.69 6.49 17.26
C ARG A 58 -9.64 6.08 16.23
N TYR A 59 -10.07 5.62 15.07
CA TYR A 59 -9.23 5.09 14.00
C TYR A 59 -9.61 5.68 12.63
N PRO A 60 -9.72 7.02 12.50
CA PRO A 60 -10.03 7.63 11.21
C PRO A 60 -8.95 7.29 10.18
N SER A 61 -9.33 7.20 8.91
CA SER A 61 -8.34 7.11 7.84
C SER A 61 -7.58 8.43 7.68
N MET A 62 -6.41 8.41 7.03
CA MET A 62 -5.71 9.64 6.65
C MET A 62 -6.55 10.48 5.69
N GLU A 63 -7.25 9.82 4.76
CA GLU A 63 -8.18 10.43 3.81
C GLU A 63 -9.28 11.25 4.50
N GLU A 64 -9.83 10.76 5.61
CA GLU A 64 -10.82 11.49 6.42
C GLU A 64 -10.18 12.56 7.31
N ALA A 65 -9.02 12.26 7.92
CA ALA A 65 -8.41 13.13 8.92
C ALA A 65 -7.65 14.32 8.32
N MET A 66 -7.02 14.14 7.16
CA MET A 66 -6.17 15.14 6.48
C MET A 66 -6.36 15.07 4.96
N PRO A 67 -7.57 15.37 4.44
CA PRO A 67 -7.93 15.13 3.03
C PRO A 67 -7.01 15.86 2.03
N ASP A 68 -6.61 17.10 2.33
CA ASP A 68 -5.75 17.88 1.44
C ASP A 68 -4.34 17.28 1.32
N VAL A 69 -3.77 16.84 2.46
CA VAL A 69 -2.45 16.21 2.51
C VAL A 69 -2.50 14.81 1.89
N PHE A 70 -3.59 14.08 2.10
CA PHE A 70 -3.82 12.79 1.47
C PHE A 70 -3.91 12.92 -0.06
N ALA A 71 -4.61 13.93 -0.57
CA ALA A 71 -4.67 14.20 -2.01
C ALA A 71 -3.29 14.53 -2.59
N GLU A 72 -2.45 15.30 -1.86
CA GLU A 72 -1.06 15.54 -2.26
C GLU A 72 -0.24 14.24 -2.30
N LEU A 73 -0.37 13.39 -1.27
CA LEU A 73 0.30 12.11 -1.19
C LEU A 73 -0.10 11.16 -2.32
N VAL A 74 -1.39 11.12 -2.68
CA VAL A 74 -1.88 10.37 -3.85
C VAL A 74 -1.25 10.91 -5.15
N GLY A 75 -1.13 12.23 -5.26
CA GLY A 75 -0.41 12.88 -6.36
C GLY A 75 1.04 12.41 -6.47
N TRP A 76 1.77 12.36 -5.35
CA TRP A 76 3.14 11.82 -5.31
C TRP A 76 3.20 10.33 -5.61
N LYS A 77 2.31 9.52 -5.04
CA LYS A 77 2.19 8.08 -5.31
C LYS A 77 2.08 7.81 -6.81
N ASN A 78 1.19 8.53 -7.50
CA ASN A 78 0.97 8.35 -8.94
C ASN A 78 2.19 8.81 -9.77
N LYS A 79 2.80 9.94 -9.41
CA LYS A 79 4.02 10.44 -10.09
C LYS A 79 5.18 9.45 -9.96
N LEU A 80 5.41 8.91 -8.77
CA LEU A 80 6.51 7.98 -8.50
C LEU A 80 6.29 6.64 -9.21
N GLU A 81 5.07 6.08 -9.14
CA GLU A 81 4.73 4.84 -9.85
C GLU A 81 4.87 5.00 -11.36
N TYR A 82 4.43 6.13 -11.92
CA TYR A 82 4.59 6.43 -13.34
C TYR A 82 6.05 6.59 -13.76
N HIS A 83 6.82 7.35 -12.98
CA HIS A 83 8.22 7.65 -13.28
C HIS A 83 9.11 6.39 -13.24
N TYR A 84 8.98 5.59 -12.18
CA TYR A 84 9.77 4.35 -12.02
C TYR A 84 9.16 3.15 -12.76
N ARG A 85 7.95 3.33 -13.32
CA ARG A 85 7.17 2.30 -14.02
C ARG A 85 6.98 1.04 -13.17
N ASP A 86 6.94 1.15 -11.86
CA ASP A 86 6.90 0.01 -10.94
C ASP A 86 6.29 0.41 -9.59
N MET A 87 5.80 -0.57 -8.84
CA MET A 87 5.20 -0.37 -7.52
C MET A 87 6.25 0.17 -6.55
N GLN A 88 5.91 1.26 -5.88
CA GLN A 88 6.78 1.98 -4.97
C GLN A 88 6.40 1.72 -3.51
N ASP A 89 7.42 1.49 -2.69
CA ASP A 89 7.38 1.57 -1.23
C ASP A 89 7.94 2.94 -0.83
N MET A 90 7.11 3.73 -0.16
CA MET A 90 7.31 5.14 0.14
C MET A 90 7.23 5.39 1.64
N GLU A 91 8.15 6.20 2.14
CA GLU A 91 8.11 6.73 3.50
C GLU A 91 7.88 8.24 3.44
N PHE A 92 7.00 8.72 4.30
CA PHE A 92 6.63 10.13 4.35
C PHE A 92 6.43 10.56 5.80
N THR A 93 6.52 11.86 6.04
CA THR A 93 6.09 12.47 7.30
C THR A 93 5.28 13.71 7.02
N ILE A 94 4.50 14.13 8.01
CA ILE A 94 3.70 15.34 7.96
C ILE A 94 4.09 16.19 9.15
N GLU A 95 4.68 17.34 8.89
CA GLU A 95 5.13 18.28 9.91
C GLU A 95 4.38 19.60 9.71
N ASP A 96 3.64 20.03 10.74
CA ASP A 96 2.80 21.23 10.71
C ASP A 96 1.90 21.35 9.46
N GLY A 97 1.26 20.22 9.10
CA GLY A 97 0.34 20.14 7.97
C GLY A 97 1.01 20.07 6.58
N LYS A 98 2.35 20.02 6.53
CA LYS A 98 3.10 19.92 5.28
C LYS A 98 3.64 18.51 5.05
N LEU A 99 3.41 17.98 3.86
CA LEU A 99 3.91 16.67 3.44
C LEU A 99 5.40 16.72 3.11
N TYR A 100 6.14 15.72 3.59
CA TYR A 100 7.53 15.47 3.22
C TYR A 100 7.70 14.01 2.83
N MET A 101 8.19 13.78 1.61
CA MET A 101 8.60 12.45 1.16
C MET A 101 10.04 12.19 1.63
N LEU A 102 10.25 11.13 2.41
CA LEU A 102 11.54 10.81 3.02
C LEU A 102 12.32 9.76 2.23
N GLN A 103 11.60 8.75 1.73
CA GLN A 103 12.20 7.65 0.98
C GLN A 103 11.22 7.16 -0.08
N THR A 104 11.74 6.72 -1.22
CA THR A 104 11.02 5.88 -2.17
C THR A 104 11.96 4.80 -2.66
N ARG A 105 11.43 3.59 -2.85
CA ARG A 105 12.16 2.48 -3.46
C ARG A 105 11.19 1.55 -4.15
N LYS A 106 11.72 0.67 -5.00
CA LYS A 106 10.95 -0.46 -5.53
C LYS A 106 10.43 -1.31 -4.39
N GLY A 107 9.11 -1.44 -4.26
CA GLY A 107 8.51 -2.13 -3.13
C GLY A 107 8.77 -3.64 -3.18
N LYS A 108 9.13 -4.24 -2.05
CA LYS A 108 9.15 -5.70 -1.90
C LYS A 108 7.72 -6.22 -1.91
N ARG A 109 7.50 -7.39 -2.51
CA ARG A 109 6.16 -7.95 -2.74
C ARG A 109 6.21 -9.47 -2.86
N THR A 110 5.08 -10.12 -2.64
CA THR A 110 4.93 -11.57 -2.80
C THR A 110 4.99 -11.98 -4.28
N ALA A 111 5.19 -13.27 -4.56
CA ALA A 111 5.14 -13.78 -5.93
C ALA A 111 3.79 -13.55 -6.61
N PRO A 112 2.62 -13.82 -5.98
CA PRO A 112 1.31 -13.48 -6.55
C PRO A 112 1.20 -12.00 -6.89
N ALA A 113 1.62 -11.13 -5.96
CA ALA A 113 1.57 -9.68 -6.16
C ALA A 113 2.48 -9.24 -7.31
N ALA A 114 3.68 -9.82 -7.45
CA ALA A 114 4.61 -9.50 -8.53
C ALA A 114 4.00 -9.78 -9.92
N VAL A 115 3.38 -10.97 -10.08
CA VAL A 115 2.71 -11.36 -11.32
C VAL A 115 1.54 -10.43 -11.63
N LYS A 116 0.67 -10.20 -10.65
CA LYS A 116 -0.51 -9.35 -10.82
C LYS A 116 -0.12 -7.91 -11.18
N ILE A 117 0.83 -7.32 -10.45
CA ILE A 117 1.29 -5.95 -10.71
C ILE A 117 1.91 -5.83 -12.10
N ALA A 118 2.74 -6.79 -12.52
CA ALA A 118 3.34 -6.76 -13.86
C ALA A 118 2.28 -6.85 -14.97
N MET A 119 1.29 -7.73 -14.79
CA MET A 119 0.18 -7.88 -15.74
C MET A 119 -0.70 -6.62 -15.79
N ASP A 120 -1.11 -6.09 -14.64
CA ASP A 120 -1.93 -4.88 -14.55
C ASP A 120 -1.20 -3.68 -15.18
N MET A 121 0.10 -3.50 -14.90
CA MET A 121 0.90 -2.42 -15.50
C MET A 121 1.05 -2.55 -17.02
N ALA A 122 1.11 -3.77 -17.55
CA ALA A 122 1.14 -3.98 -19.00
C ALA A 122 -0.22 -3.61 -19.63
N GLN A 123 -1.33 -4.02 -19.00
CA GLN A 123 -2.68 -3.68 -19.45
C GLN A 123 -2.97 -2.18 -19.37
N GLU A 124 -2.45 -1.50 -18.36
CA GLU A 124 -2.52 -0.04 -18.19
C GLU A 124 -1.60 0.71 -19.19
N GLY A 125 -0.78 0.00 -19.97
CA GLY A 125 0.19 0.59 -20.89
C GLY A 125 1.39 1.24 -20.21
N LEU A 126 1.57 1.01 -18.90
CA LEU A 126 2.69 1.54 -18.14
C LEU A 126 4.00 0.83 -18.50
N ILE A 127 3.95 -0.44 -18.90
CA ILE A 127 5.09 -1.25 -19.35
C ILE A 127 4.73 -2.09 -20.58
N ALA A 128 5.74 -2.56 -21.31
CA ALA A 128 5.52 -3.50 -22.42
C ALA A 128 5.27 -4.93 -21.90
N GLU A 129 4.62 -5.79 -22.69
CA GLU A 129 4.36 -7.19 -22.33
C GLU A 129 5.66 -7.96 -22.09
N GLU A 130 6.69 -7.70 -22.90
CA GLU A 130 8.02 -8.32 -22.75
C GLU A 130 8.67 -7.89 -21.43
N GLU A 131 8.48 -6.64 -21.02
CA GLU A 131 8.97 -6.14 -19.74
C GLU A 131 8.24 -6.79 -18.56
N ALA A 132 6.93 -7.02 -18.68
CA ALA A 132 6.15 -7.72 -17.67
C ALA A 132 6.65 -9.15 -17.45
N ILE A 133 6.98 -9.88 -18.52
CA ILE A 133 7.56 -11.23 -18.45
C ILE A 133 8.90 -11.21 -17.70
N MET A 134 9.77 -10.25 -18.00
CA MET A 134 11.10 -10.16 -17.37
C MET A 134 11.06 -9.75 -15.89
N ARG A 135 9.93 -9.22 -15.40
CA ARG A 135 9.75 -8.80 -14.00
C ARG A 135 9.40 -9.95 -13.06
N VAL A 136 8.90 -11.06 -13.59
CA VAL A 136 8.56 -12.25 -12.80
C VAL A 136 9.79 -13.17 -12.76
N ASN A 137 10.43 -13.26 -11.59
CA ASN A 137 11.58 -14.15 -11.44
C ASN A 137 11.11 -15.62 -11.47
N THR A 138 11.87 -16.50 -12.13
CA THR A 138 11.58 -17.95 -12.17
C THR A 138 11.42 -18.56 -10.78
N ASN A 139 12.18 -18.09 -9.79
CA ASN A 139 12.09 -18.56 -8.41
C ASN A 139 10.80 -18.09 -7.70
N GLN A 140 10.21 -16.97 -8.13
CA GLN A 140 8.91 -16.52 -7.64
C GLN A 140 7.78 -17.39 -8.20
N LEU A 141 7.93 -17.91 -9.43
CA LEU A 141 6.98 -18.85 -9.99
C LEU A 141 6.91 -20.15 -9.18
N ASP A 142 8.06 -20.65 -8.71
CA ASP A 142 8.11 -21.83 -7.82
C ASP A 142 7.32 -21.61 -6.52
N GLN A 143 7.37 -20.40 -5.93
CA GLN A 143 6.56 -20.03 -4.77
C GLN A 143 5.05 -20.19 -4.98
N LEU A 144 4.56 -19.97 -6.21
CA LEU A 144 3.15 -20.16 -6.56
C LEU A 144 2.74 -21.63 -6.65
N LEU A 145 3.71 -22.54 -6.77
CA LEU A 145 3.49 -23.98 -6.92
C LEU A 145 3.55 -24.72 -5.58
N HIS A 146 4.01 -24.07 -4.50
CA HIS A 146 4.03 -24.67 -3.17
C HIS A 146 2.63 -24.71 -2.56
N PRO A 147 2.27 -25.79 -1.83
CA PRO A 147 1.02 -25.85 -1.09
C PRO A 147 0.89 -24.67 -0.12
N MET A 148 -0.24 -23.97 -0.18
CA MET A 148 -0.61 -22.92 0.76
C MET A 148 -1.81 -23.38 1.59
N ILE A 149 -1.88 -22.93 2.84
CA ILE A 149 -3.10 -23.08 3.65
C ILE A 149 -4.19 -22.27 2.94
N ASP A 150 -5.34 -22.89 2.71
CA ASP A 150 -6.47 -22.21 2.10
C ASP A 150 -6.88 -21.04 3.02
N PRO A 151 -6.86 -19.78 2.54
CA PRO A 151 -7.20 -18.61 3.36
C PRO A 151 -8.66 -18.60 3.85
N LYS A 152 -9.51 -19.53 3.39
CA LYS A 152 -10.90 -19.69 3.84
C LYS A 152 -11.09 -20.74 4.94
N VAL A 153 -10.02 -21.43 5.36
CA VAL A 153 -10.06 -22.48 6.39
C VAL A 153 -9.73 -21.93 7.76
#